data_AF-A0AAJ4X9R3-F1
#
_entry.id   AF-A0AAJ4X9R3-F1
#
_cell.length_a   1.000
_cell.length_b   1.000
_cell.length_c   1.000
_cell.angle_alpha   90.00
_cell.angle_beta   90.00
_cell.angle_gamma   90.00
#
_symmetry.space_group_name_H-M   'P 1'
#
loop_
_entity.id
_entity.type
_entity.pdbx_description
1 polymer ?
#
loop_
_entity_poly.entity_id
_entity_poly.type
_entity_poly.pdbx_seq_one_letter_code
_entity_poly.pdbx_strand_id
1 'polypeptide(L)'
;MSNLDWSRGMKSARRKKQLVKKDRDKRLIALWRRYSKLSKYKWSLPFVEIEQPYQRGWKRYFVLHDDLRYNPRKDFFEALLEKINTVEYHHDQDFKFKKRKKKRSGYEYKRQFLREFASYEWIDNKMKLTEEERAYFMEVETYNVYAKRTSISYVFTEPWRYKLKVAPHFVTHARKLDIEVERELAFVNNHINKNFLWPRIDRLTSGKGYRGNRFLDEKPKYKNRIKNIPRYSSKERFLELDI
;
A
#
# COMPACT_ATOMS: atom_id res chain seq x y z
N MET A 1 -43.94 -58.89 -9.27
CA MET A 1 -42.52 -59.18 -8.95
C MET A 1 -41.72 -57.90 -9.14
N SER A 2 -41.14 -57.40 -8.06
CA SER A 2 -40.45 -56.11 -7.92
C SER A 2 -39.05 -56.16 -8.53
N ASN A 3 -38.86 -55.53 -9.69
CA ASN A 3 -37.51 -55.30 -10.22
C ASN A 3 -36.86 -54.14 -9.47
N LEU A 4 -36.02 -54.51 -8.49
CA LEU A 4 -35.23 -53.63 -7.67
C LEU A 4 -34.24 -52.83 -8.55
N ASP A 5 -34.40 -51.52 -8.46
CA ASP A 5 -33.64 -50.44 -9.06
C ASP A 5 -32.20 -50.35 -8.51
N TRP A 6 -31.30 -51.24 -8.96
CA TRP A 6 -29.91 -51.32 -8.49
C TRP A 6 -28.91 -50.41 -9.22
N SER A 7 -29.34 -49.51 -10.11
CA SER A 7 -28.42 -48.67 -10.89
C SER A 7 -28.31 -47.21 -10.42
N ARG A 8 -29.08 -46.78 -9.40
CA ARG A 8 -29.11 -45.36 -8.96
C ARG A 8 -27.99 -44.91 -8.03
N GLY A 9 -26.96 -45.74 -7.79
CA GLY A 9 -25.87 -45.44 -6.84
C GLY A 9 -24.50 -45.09 -7.46
N MET A 10 -24.23 -45.45 -8.72
CA MET A 10 -22.88 -45.30 -9.28
C MET A 10 -22.63 -43.90 -9.83
N LYS A 11 -21.69 -43.18 -9.23
CA LYS A 11 -21.25 -41.86 -9.70
C LYS A 11 -20.60 -42.00 -11.09
N SER A 12 -21.04 -41.18 -12.04
CA SER A 12 -20.41 -41.10 -13.37
C SER A 12 -18.92 -40.74 -13.27
N ALA A 13 -18.13 -41.13 -14.28
CA ALA A 13 -16.70 -40.82 -14.35
C ALA A 13 -16.41 -39.31 -14.19
N ARG A 14 -17.26 -38.45 -14.79
CA ARG A 14 -17.20 -36.99 -14.64
C ARG A 14 -17.40 -36.56 -13.18
N ARG A 15 -18.39 -37.12 -12.50
CA ARG A 15 -18.69 -36.80 -11.09
C ARG A 15 -17.57 -37.25 -10.16
N LYS A 16 -16.99 -38.44 -10.39
CA LYS A 16 -15.79 -38.91 -9.65
C LYS A 16 -14.60 -37.95 -9.82
N LYS A 17 -14.28 -37.54 -11.05
CA LYS A 17 -13.22 -36.56 -11.34
C LYS A 17 -13.46 -35.20 -10.67
N GLN A 18 -14.71 -34.71 -10.65
CA GLN A 18 -15.05 -33.46 -9.99
C GLN A 18 -14.89 -33.54 -8.46
N LEU A 19 -15.25 -34.67 -7.84
CA LEU A 19 -15.08 -34.85 -6.40
C LEU A 19 -13.61 -34.78 -6.00
N VAL A 20 -12.73 -35.45 -6.73
CA VAL A 20 -11.27 -35.39 -6.48
C VAL A 20 -10.75 -33.96 -6.61
N LYS A 21 -11.17 -33.23 -7.64
CA LYS A 21 -10.78 -31.82 -7.83
C LYS A 21 -11.28 -30.93 -6.67
N LYS A 22 -12.54 -31.09 -6.27
CA LYS A 22 -13.14 -30.33 -5.15
C LYS A 22 -12.44 -30.65 -3.83
N ASP A 23 -12.12 -31.92 -3.58
CA ASP A 23 -11.39 -32.33 -2.38
C ASP A 23 -10.00 -31.71 -2.33
N ARG A 24 -9.26 -31.77 -3.45
CA ARG A 24 -7.97 -31.10 -3.59
C ARG A 24 -8.07 -29.61 -3.32
N ASP A 25 -9.06 -28.94 -3.92
CA ASP A 25 -9.26 -27.50 -3.72
C ASP A 25 -9.62 -27.16 -2.26
N LYS A 26 -10.43 -27.98 -1.58
CA LYS A 26 -10.72 -27.83 -0.15
C LYS A 26 -9.45 -27.92 0.70
N ARG A 27 -8.57 -28.89 0.42
CA ARG A 27 -7.27 -29.02 1.09
C ARG A 27 -6.41 -27.78 0.89
N LEU A 28 -6.37 -27.23 -0.32
CA LEU A 28 -5.62 -25.99 -0.62
C LEU A 28 -6.19 -24.77 0.12
N ILE A 29 -7.52 -24.65 0.21
CA ILE A 29 -8.16 -23.58 0.98
C ILE A 29 -7.85 -23.72 2.47
N ALA A 30 -7.90 -24.93 3.02
CA ALA A 30 -7.55 -25.19 4.42
C ALA A 30 -6.08 -24.85 4.71
N LEU A 31 -5.17 -25.24 3.81
CA LEU A 31 -3.75 -24.91 3.88
C LEU A 31 -3.52 -23.39 3.89
N TRP A 32 -4.20 -22.65 3.01
CA TRP A 32 -4.13 -21.18 2.98
C TRP A 32 -4.69 -20.54 4.25
N ARG A 33 -5.82 -21.03 4.77
CA ARG A 33 -6.39 -20.54 6.03
C ARG A 33 -5.43 -20.73 7.19
N ARG A 34 -4.77 -21.89 7.26
CA ARG A 34 -3.73 -22.20 8.24
C ARG A 34 -2.56 -21.24 8.13
N TYR A 35 -1.99 -21.09 6.93
CA TYR A 35 -0.92 -20.13 6.65
C TYR A 35 -1.30 -18.69 7.05
N SER A 36 -2.49 -18.25 6.64
CA SER A 36 -3.01 -16.89 6.93
C SER A 36 -3.16 -16.66 8.44
N LYS A 37 -3.70 -17.64 9.18
CA LYS A 37 -3.86 -17.57 10.63
C LYS A 37 -2.50 -17.47 11.33
N LEU A 38 -1.56 -18.34 11.00
CA LEU A 38 -0.21 -18.33 11.57
C LEU A 38 0.53 -17.02 11.25
N SER A 39 0.42 -16.55 10.00
CA SER A 39 1.03 -15.29 9.59
C SER A 39 0.45 -14.11 10.37
N LYS A 40 -0.88 -14.01 10.48
CA LYS A 40 -1.54 -12.98 11.30
C LYS A 40 -1.09 -13.03 12.76
N TYR A 41 -1.02 -14.23 13.34
CA TYR A 41 -0.54 -14.41 14.70
C TYR A 41 0.91 -13.95 14.85
N LYS A 42 1.82 -14.38 13.95
CA LYS A 42 3.21 -13.92 13.91
C LYS A 42 3.31 -12.40 13.85
N TRP A 43 2.46 -11.73 13.08
CA TRP A 43 2.44 -10.25 13.00
C TRP A 43 1.80 -9.57 14.22
N SER A 44 0.98 -10.29 15.01
CA SER A 44 0.38 -9.79 16.25
C SER A 44 1.28 -9.92 17.49
N LEU A 45 2.39 -10.66 17.40
CA LEU A 45 3.33 -10.80 18.51
C LEU A 45 3.96 -9.45 18.89
N PRO A 46 4.13 -9.17 20.19
CA PRO A 46 4.69 -7.90 20.64
C PRO A 46 6.17 -7.76 20.24
N PHE A 47 6.61 -6.53 20.15
CA PHE A 47 8.02 -6.21 20.07
C PHE A 47 8.64 -6.27 21.46
N VAL A 48 9.82 -6.87 21.56
CA VAL A 48 10.60 -7.01 22.79
C VAL A 48 11.94 -6.32 22.56
N GLU A 49 12.44 -5.64 23.59
CA GLU A 49 13.77 -5.04 23.58
C GLU A 49 14.85 -6.12 23.38
N ILE A 50 15.84 -5.79 22.55
CA ILE A 50 16.99 -6.66 22.30
C ILE A 50 18.08 -6.29 23.30
N GLU A 51 18.74 -7.28 23.90
CA GLU A 51 19.82 -7.08 24.88
C GLU A 51 20.93 -6.17 24.35
N GLN A 52 21.28 -6.30 23.07
CA GLN A 52 22.30 -5.51 22.41
C GLN A 52 21.71 -4.83 21.17
N PRO A 53 21.35 -3.53 21.27
CA PRO A 53 20.98 -2.74 20.11
C PRO A 53 22.12 -2.71 19.10
N TYR A 54 21.79 -2.90 17.83
CA TYR A 54 22.78 -2.89 16.75
C TYR A 54 22.44 -1.82 15.71
N GLN A 55 23.47 -1.24 15.10
CA GLN A 55 23.30 -0.27 14.04
C GLN A 55 22.94 -1.00 12.74
N ARG A 56 21.76 -0.69 12.17
CA ARG A 56 21.32 -1.24 10.89
C ARG A 56 21.72 -0.37 9.70
N GLY A 57 21.95 0.91 9.95
CA GLY A 57 22.31 1.89 8.92
C GLY A 57 22.23 3.30 9.47
N TRP A 58 21.72 4.20 8.65
CA TRP A 58 21.59 5.62 8.94
C TRP A 58 20.16 6.08 8.67
N LYS A 59 19.73 7.09 9.40
CA LYS A 59 18.50 7.82 9.15
C LYS A 59 18.82 9.30 8.99
N ARG A 60 18.06 9.98 8.15
CA ARG A 60 18.10 11.43 8.04
C ARG A 60 16.70 12.00 8.18
N TYR A 61 16.63 13.14 8.83
CA TYR A 61 15.39 13.80 9.20
C TYR A 61 15.65 15.29 9.35
N PHE A 62 14.58 16.08 9.36
CA PHE A 62 14.70 17.52 9.54
C PHE A 62 14.80 17.88 11.02
N VAL A 63 15.64 18.87 11.31
CA VAL A 63 15.75 19.54 12.60
C VAL A 63 15.66 21.05 12.38
N LEU A 64 15.26 21.79 13.40
CA LEU A 64 15.24 23.25 13.34
C LEU A 64 16.66 23.79 13.09
N HIS A 65 16.76 24.84 12.28
CA HIS A 65 18.03 25.54 12.07
C HIS A 65 18.51 26.18 13.37
N ASP A 66 19.82 26.16 13.64
CA ASP A 66 20.37 26.65 14.91
C ASP A 66 20.13 28.16 15.11
N ASP A 67 20.04 28.92 14.02
CA ASP A 67 19.76 30.37 14.03
C ASP A 67 18.39 30.70 14.64
N LEU A 68 17.45 29.74 14.62
CA LEU A 68 16.12 29.92 15.19
C LEU A 68 16.07 29.56 16.68
N ARG A 69 17.21 29.20 17.29
CA ARG A 69 17.28 28.82 18.71
C ARG A 69 16.81 29.92 19.66
N TYR A 70 17.00 31.20 19.29
CA TYR A 70 16.57 32.36 20.07
C TYR A 70 15.28 33.01 19.54
N ASN A 71 14.61 32.38 18.56
CA ASN A 71 13.38 32.92 18.00
C ASN A 71 12.23 32.75 19.02
N PRO A 72 11.41 33.78 19.27
CA PRO A 72 10.24 33.66 20.15
C PRO A 72 9.24 32.57 19.74
N ARG A 73 9.17 32.24 18.44
CA ARG A 73 8.31 31.18 17.88
C ARG A 73 9.02 29.84 17.70
N LYS A 74 10.17 29.63 18.35
CA LYS A 74 10.93 28.36 18.26
C LYS A 74 10.04 27.16 18.56
N ASP A 75 9.31 27.19 19.68
CA ASP A 75 8.48 26.08 20.13
C ASP A 75 7.34 25.78 19.15
N PHE A 76 6.80 26.83 18.50
CA PHE A 76 5.80 26.69 17.43
C PHE A 76 6.38 25.90 16.24
N PHE A 77 7.59 26.23 15.79
CA PHE A 77 8.22 25.53 14.67
C PHE A 77 8.71 24.13 15.06
N GLU A 78 9.10 23.89 16.30
CA GLU A 78 9.37 22.54 16.80
C GLU A 78 8.11 21.67 16.78
N ALA A 79 6.98 22.18 17.28
CA ALA A 79 5.70 21.49 17.25
C ALA A 79 5.18 21.24 15.83
N LEU A 80 5.32 22.22 14.93
CA LEU A 80 4.96 22.05 13.52
C LEU A 80 5.83 20.99 12.86
N LEU A 81 7.14 21.02 13.12
CA LEU A 81 8.09 20.06 12.56
C LEU A 81 7.71 18.63 12.93
N GLU A 82 7.29 18.34 14.16
CA GLU A 82 6.81 17.00 14.55
C GLU A 82 5.69 16.46 13.65
N LYS A 83 4.81 17.34 13.16
CA LYS A 83 3.70 16.97 12.28
C LYS A 83 4.15 16.75 10.83
N ILE A 84 5.12 17.52 10.35
CA ILE A 84 5.54 17.50 8.93
C ILE A 84 6.88 16.80 8.68
N ASN A 85 7.56 16.31 9.72
CA ASN A 85 8.87 15.69 9.57
C ASN A 85 8.78 14.44 8.71
N THR A 86 9.80 14.23 7.89
CA THR A 86 10.00 13.01 7.12
C THR A 86 11.28 12.35 7.57
N VAL A 87 11.26 11.02 7.68
CA VAL A 87 12.45 10.24 8.04
C VAL A 87 12.77 9.32 6.89
N GLU A 88 13.98 9.43 6.34
CA GLU A 88 14.50 8.51 5.34
C GLU A 88 15.59 7.63 5.95
N TYR A 89 15.57 6.35 5.59
CA TYR A 89 16.53 5.35 6.04
C TYR A 89 17.42 4.93 4.88
N HIS A 90 18.71 4.72 5.16
CA HIS A 90 19.69 4.25 4.19
C HIS A 90 20.77 3.40 4.87
N HIS A 91 21.47 2.57 4.10
CA HIS A 91 22.55 1.73 4.64
C HIS A 91 23.85 2.54 4.83
N ASP A 92 24.13 3.47 3.92
CA ASP A 92 25.27 4.39 4.00
C ASP A 92 24.89 5.78 4.54
N GLN A 93 25.83 6.43 5.23
CA GLN A 93 25.68 7.76 5.83
C GLN A 93 25.47 8.87 4.79
N ASP A 94 25.98 8.68 3.58
CA ASP A 94 25.94 9.70 2.51
C ASP A 94 24.58 9.78 1.80
N PHE A 95 23.68 8.80 1.97
CA PHE A 95 22.39 8.73 1.25
C PHE A 95 22.52 8.85 -0.28
N LYS A 96 23.64 8.37 -0.83
CA LYS A 96 23.89 8.32 -2.26
C LYS A 96 23.23 7.10 -2.87
N PHE A 97 22.57 7.26 -4.00
CA PHE A 97 22.07 6.13 -4.78
C PHE A 97 22.79 6.03 -6.12
N LYS A 98 23.00 4.81 -6.57
CA LYS A 98 23.61 4.53 -7.86
C LYS A 98 22.59 4.84 -8.96
N LYS A 99 22.90 5.78 -9.83
CA LYS A 99 22.09 6.09 -11.01
C LYS A 99 22.81 5.67 -12.27
N ARG A 100 22.10 4.95 -13.15
CA ARG A 100 22.62 4.51 -14.44
C ARG A 100 21.87 5.24 -15.55
N LYS A 101 22.60 5.95 -16.41
CA LYS A 101 22.04 6.59 -17.61
C LYS A 101 22.89 6.22 -18.82
N LYS A 102 22.26 5.56 -19.81
CA LYS A 102 22.83 5.20 -21.13
C LYS A 102 24.34 4.86 -21.06
N LYS A 103 24.69 3.80 -20.33
CA LYS A 103 26.04 3.23 -20.12
C LYS A 103 26.98 3.93 -19.11
N ARG A 104 26.64 5.10 -18.56
CA ARG A 104 27.39 5.73 -17.45
C ARG A 104 26.72 5.41 -16.10
N SER A 105 27.54 5.15 -15.08
CA SER A 105 27.08 5.03 -13.69
C SER A 105 27.71 6.12 -12.84
N GLY A 106 26.90 6.81 -12.07
CA GLY A 106 27.35 7.77 -11.06
C GLY A 106 26.55 7.61 -9.78
N TYR A 107 26.97 8.32 -8.74
CA TYR A 107 26.21 8.46 -7.52
C TYR A 107 25.52 9.82 -7.51
N GLU A 108 24.25 9.84 -7.15
CA GLU A 108 23.48 11.07 -6.94
C GLU A 108 22.89 11.09 -5.54
N TYR A 109 22.69 12.28 -5.01
CA TYR A 109 21.95 12.48 -3.76
C TYR A 109 20.46 12.56 -4.08
N LYS A 110 19.65 11.78 -3.35
CA LYS A 110 18.21 11.96 -3.39
C LYS A 110 17.87 13.18 -2.54
N ARG A 111 17.17 14.17 -3.09
CA ARG A 111 16.65 15.30 -2.31
C ARG A 111 15.50 14.81 -1.44
N GLN A 112 15.55 15.15 -0.15
CA GLN A 112 14.45 14.92 0.79
C GLN A 112 13.69 16.23 1.00
N PHE A 113 12.37 16.13 1.09
CA PHE A 113 11.47 17.24 1.36
C PHE A 113 10.69 16.97 2.65
N LEU A 114 10.20 18.04 3.28
CA LEU A 114 9.21 17.94 4.35
C LEU A 114 7.94 17.30 3.80
N ARG A 115 7.07 16.83 4.69
CA ARG A 115 5.81 16.22 4.27
C ARG A 115 4.95 17.26 3.56
N GLU A 116 4.57 16.92 2.34
CA GLU A 116 3.55 17.62 1.57
C GLU A 116 2.20 16.94 1.80
N PHE A 117 1.12 17.72 1.75
CA PHE A 117 -0.23 17.21 1.94
C PHE A 117 -0.98 17.16 0.62
N ALA A 118 -1.58 16.02 0.31
CA ALA A 118 -2.55 15.95 -0.79
C ALA A 118 -3.83 16.72 -0.43
N SER A 119 -4.58 17.16 -1.44
CA SER A 119 -5.81 17.94 -1.24
C SER A 119 -6.79 17.32 -0.24
N TYR A 120 -7.03 16.01 -0.33
CA TYR A 120 -7.91 15.30 0.61
C TYR A 120 -7.34 15.24 2.04
N GLU A 121 -6.02 15.12 2.22
CA GLU A 121 -5.42 15.11 3.56
C GLU A 121 -5.49 16.49 4.22
N TRP A 122 -5.40 17.55 3.41
CA TRP A 122 -5.51 18.93 3.83
C TRP A 122 -6.93 19.27 4.28
N ILE A 123 -7.94 18.86 3.50
CA ILE A 123 -9.35 19.08 3.81
C ILE A 123 -9.76 18.30 5.07
N ASP A 124 -9.37 17.03 5.16
CA ASP A 124 -9.65 16.18 6.33
C ASP A 124 -8.89 16.62 7.59
N ASN A 125 -7.89 17.51 7.44
CA ASN A 125 -6.95 17.94 8.47
C ASN A 125 -6.42 16.79 9.35
N LYS A 126 -5.95 15.71 8.71
CA LYS A 126 -5.53 14.48 9.42
C LYS A 126 -4.42 14.71 10.44
N MET A 127 -3.59 15.73 10.22
CA MET A 127 -2.49 16.09 11.10
C MET A 127 -2.85 17.11 12.19
N LYS A 128 -4.13 17.52 12.27
CA LYS A 128 -4.62 18.50 13.25
C LYS A 128 -3.76 19.77 13.24
N LEU A 129 -3.56 20.32 12.04
CA LEU A 129 -2.89 21.60 11.86
C LEU A 129 -3.79 22.72 12.40
N THR A 130 -3.20 23.64 13.14
CA THR A 130 -3.86 24.87 13.56
C THR A 130 -3.95 25.84 12.38
N GLU A 131 -4.82 26.83 12.48
CA GLU A 131 -4.97 27.84 11.41
C GLU A 131 -3.67 28.62 11.18
N GLU A 132 -2.94 28.93 12.25
CA GLU A 132 -1.61 29.56 12.18
C GLU A 132 -0.58 28.68 11.47
N GLU A 133 -0.56 27.37 11.73
CA GLU A 133 0.33 26.43 11.05
C GLU A 133 -0.02 26.33 9.57
N ARG A 134 -1.31 26.33 9.23
CA ARG A 134 -1.79 26.25 7.85
C ARG A 134 -1.38 27.46 7.02
N ALA A 135 -1.22 28.63 7.64
CA ALA A 135 -0.75 29.85 6.97
C ALA A 135 0.67 29.69 6.38
N TYR A 136 1.47 28.72 6.84
CA TYR A 136 2.80 28.42 6.32
C TYR A 136 2.81 27.40 5.18
N PHE A 137 1.66 27.12 4.57
CA PHE A 137 1.56 26.25 3.40
C PHE A 137 1.02 27.00 2.20
N MET A 138 1.54 26.67 1.03
CA MET A 138 1.04 27.15 -0.24
C MET A 138 0.49 26.01 -1.07
N GLU A 139 -0.55 26.32 -1.84
CA GLU A 139 -1.10 25.40 -2.81
C GLU A 139 -0.22 25.35 -4.05
N VAL A 140 0.19 24.13 -4.44
CA VAL A 140 1.04 23.88 -5.60
C VAL A 140 0.35 22.86 -6.49
N GLU A 141 0.09 23.26 -7.73
CA GLU A 141 -0.39 22.36 -8.76
C GLU A 141 0.78 21.67 -9.46
N THR A 142 0.74 20.34 -9.50
CA THR A 142 1.75 19.53 -10.18
C THR A 142 1.10 18.63 -11.22
N TYR A 143 1.65 18.60 -12.43
CA TYR A 143 1.19 17.68 -13.47
C TYR A 143 1.91 16.34 -13.35
N ASN A 144 1.17 15.29 -13.01
CA ASN A 144 1.71 13.94 -12.99
C ASN A 144 1.71 13.33 -14.39
N VAL A 145 2.89 13.18 -14.99
CA VAL A 145 3.06 12.64 -16.35
C VAL A 145 2.57 11.20 -16.49
N TYR A 146 2.75 10.36 -15.47
CA TYR A 146 2.35 8.95 -15.51
C TYR A 146 0.84 8.77 -15.42
N ALA A 147 0.20 9.55 -14.54
CA ALA A 147 -1.24 9.54 -14.37
C ALA A 147 -1.98 10.46 -15.36
N LYS A 148 -1.24 11.28 -16.11
CA LYS A 148 -1.74 12.30 -17.05
C LYS A 148 -2.79 13.23 -16.44
N ARG A 149 -2.57 13.65 -15.19
CA ARG A 149 -3.51 14.48 -14.43
C ARG A 149 -2.77 15.49 -13.56
N THR A 150 -3.40 16.64 -13.37
CA THR A 150 -2.96 17.63 -12.38
C THR A 150 -3.37 17.16 -10.98
N SER A 151 -2.48 17.32 -10.02
CA SER A 151 -2.71 17.09 -8.60
C SER A 151 -2.34 18.34 -7.82
N ILE A 152 -3.19 18.68 -6.86
CA ILE A 152 -2.98 19.76 -5.92
C ILE A 152 -2.30 19.21 -4.67
N SER A 153 -1.20 19.83 -4.28
CA SER A 153 -0.45 19.53 -3.06
C SER A 153 -0.20 20.81 -2.26
N TYR A 154 -0.27 20.72 -0.94
CA TYR A 154 0.06 21.81 -0.03
C TYR A 154 1.49 21.63 0.47
N VAL A 155 2.33 22.60 0.15
CA VAL A 155 3.78 22.57 0.38
C VAL A 155 4.16 23.64 1.40
N PHE A 156 5.03 23.30 2.35
CA PHE A 156 5.54 24.23 3.35
C PHE A 156 6.38 25.34 2.70
N THR A 157 6.09 26.60 3.02
CA THR A 157 6.63 27.78 2.32
C THR A 157 8.05 28.16 2.73
N GLU A 158 8.46 27.87 3.98
CA GLU A 158 9.72 28.35 4.54
C GLU A 158 10.71 27.21 4.84
N PRO A 159 11.06 26.33 3.88
CA PRO A 159 11.86 25.13 4.15
C PRO A 159 13.25 25.42 4.71
N TRP A 160 13.78 26.63 4.50
CA TRP A 160 15.07 27.09 5.04
C TRP A 160 15.12 27.10 6.58
N ARG A 161 13.96 27.10 7.26
CA ARG A 161 13.90 26.98 8.73
C ARG A 161 14.40 25.64 9.25
N TYR A 162 14.46 24.63 8.38
CA TYR A 162 14.81 23.27 8.76
C TYR A 162 16.03 22.79 7.99
N LYS A 163 16.94 22.10 8.68
CA LYS A 163 18.12 21.47 8.09
C LYS A 163 18.04 19.96 8.23
N LEU A 164 18.63 19.23 7.28
CA LEU A 164 18.75 17.78 7.38
C LEU A 164 19.84 17.41 8.38
N LYS A 165 19.51 16.52 9.31
CA LYS A 165 20.45 15.89 10.23
C LYS A 165 20.52 14.41 9.93
N VAL A 166 21.74 13.89 9.78
CA VAL A 166 22.01 12.46 9.62
C VAL A 166 22.39 11.89 10.99
N ALA A 167 21.83 10.74 11.34
CA ALA A 167 22.14 10.02 12.57
C ALA A 167 22.17 8.50 12.32
N PRO A 168 22.95 7.74 13.11
CA PRO A 168 22.87 6.28 13.08
C PRO A 168 21.44 5.78 13.38
N HIS A 169 21.01 4.75 12.66
CA HIS A 169 19.75 4.06 12.94
C HIS A 169 20.05 2.74 13.68
N PHE A 170 19.74 2.75 14.97
CA PHE A 170 19.78 1.56 15.81
C PHE A 170 18.46 0.81 15.78
N VAL A 171 18.54 -0.51 15.73
CA VAL A 171 17.41 -1.42 15.97
C VAL A 171 17.49 -1.84 17.43
N THR A 172 16.53 -1.39 18.22
CA THR A 172 16.45 -1.65 19.67
C THR A 172 15.43 -2.73 20.01
N HIS A 173 14.44 -2.93 19.14
CA HIS A 173 13.35 -3.87 19.36
C HIS A 173 13.29 -4.90 18.23
N ALA A 174 13.06 -6.15 18.60
CA ALA A 174 12.75 -7.23 17.67
C ALA A 174 11.37 -7.79 18.00
N ARG A 175 10.69 -8.36 17.01
CA ARG A 175 9.42 -9.06 17.28
C ARG A 175 9.72 -10.34 18.05
N LYS A 176 8.91 -10.65 19.07
CA LYS A 176 9.00 -11.91 19.80
C LYS A 176 8.94 -13.09 18.83
N LEU A 177 9.88 -14.02 18.97
CA LEU A 177 9.96 -15.22 18.15
C LEU A 177 9.14 -16.34 18.79
N ASP A 178 8.21 -16.91 18.02
CA ASP A 178 7.51 -18.14 18.38
C ASP A 178 8.02 -19.27 17.48
N ILE A 179 8.84 -20.16 18.05
CA ILE A 179 9.58 -21.19 17.31
C ILE A 179 8.61 -22.18 16.65
N GLU A 180 7.51 -22.52 17.31
CA GLU A 180 6.54 -23.48 16.78
C GLU A 180 5.82 -22.91 15.56
N VAL A 181 5.40 -21.65 15.65
CA VAL A 181 4.75 -20.95 14.54
C VAL A 181 5.68 -20.76 13.35
N GLU A 182 6.95 -20.43 13.57
CA GLU A 182 7.94 -20.32 12.48
C GLU A 182 8.19 -21.66 11.80
N ARG A 183 8.34 -22.73 12.58
CA ARG A 183 8.49 -24.09 12.05
C ARG A 183 7.29 -24.48 11.20
N GLU A 184 6.08 -24.23 11.68
CA GLU A 184 4.85 -24.55 10.97
C GLU A 184 4.68 -23.71 9.70
N LEU A 185 4.95 -22.40 9.76
CA LEU A 185 4.96 -21.52 8.60
C LEU A 185 5.97 -21.99 7.55
N ALA A 186 7.19 -22.34 7.97
CA ALA A 186 8.23 -22.86 7.08
C ALA A 186 7.79 -24.16 6.40
N PHE A 187 7.20 -25.09 7.15
CA PHE A 187 6.66 -26.34 6.60
C PHE A 187 5.58 -26.08 5.55
N VAL A 188 4.59 -25.25 5.86
CA VAL A 188 3.49 -24.92 4.94
C VAL A 188 4.03 -24.21 3.70
N ASN A 189 4.91 -23.22 3.87
CA ASN A 189 5.47 -22.45 2.77
C ASN A 189 6.33 -23.34 1.84
N ASN A 190 7.15 -24.23 2.41
CA ASN A 190 7.93 -25.20 1.63
C ASN A 190 7.01 -26.12 0.81
N HIS A 191 5.95 -26.65 1.42
CA HIS A 191 4.99 -27.48 0.70
C HIS A 191 4.30 -26.74 -0.46
N ILE A 192 3.92 -25.47 -0.26
CA ILE A 192 3.30 -24.65 -1.30
C ILE A 192 4.28 -24.35 -2.44
N ASN A 193 5.52 -23.95 -2.10
CA ASN A 193 6.52 -23.53 -3.08
C ASN A 193 7.04 -24.71 -3.89
N LYS A 194 7.38 -25.83 -3.24
CA LYS A 194 7.87 -27.04 -3.91
C LYS A 194 6.88 -27.58 -4.95
N ASN A 195 5.59 -27.46 -4.66
CA ASN A 195 4.52 -27.96 -5.54
C ASN A 195 3.86 -26.86 -6.39
N PHE A 196 4.40 -25.64 -6.40
CA PHE A 196 3.86 -24.48 -7.13
C PHE A 196 2.35 -24.27 -6.94
N LEU A 197 1.86 -24.34 -5.69
CA LEU A 197 0.43 -24.33 -5.38
C LEU A 197 -0.16 -22.91 -5.31
N TRP A 198 0.66 -21.86 -5.17
CA TRP A 198 0.24 -20.45 -5.08
C TRP A 198 -0.76 -20.02 -6.15
N PRO A 199 -0.53 -20.24 -7.47
CA PRO A 199 -1.46 -19.78 -8.50
C PRO A 199 -2.87 -20.41 -8.38
N ARG A 200 -2.95 -21.64 -7.89
CA ARG A 200 -4.24 -22.31 -7.65
C ARG A 200 -4.89 -21.80 -6.37
N ILE A 201 -4.12 -21.65 -5.29
CA ILE A 201 -4.57 -21.11 -4.01
C ILE A 201 -5.15 -19.71 -4.20
N ASP A 202 -4.41 -18.80 -4.84
CA ASP A 202 -4.84 -17.41 -5.05
C ASP A 202 -6.17 -17.33 -5.80
N ARG A 203 -6.31 -18.15 -6.84
CA ARG A 203 -7.56 -18.23 -7.62
C ARG A 203 -8.75 -18.75 -6.81
N LEU A 204 -8.50 -19.61 -5.81
CA LEU A 204 -9.55 -20.15 -4.94
C LEU A 204 -9.94 -19.21 -3.80
N THR A 205 -9.01 -18.38 -3.32
CA THR A 205 -9.18 -17.57 -2.10
C THR A 205 -9.44 -16.10 -2.39
N SER A 206 -8.68 -15.52 -3.32
CA SER A 206 -8.79 -14.11 -3.74
C SER A 206 -9.66 -13.93 -5.01
N GLY A 207 -10.12 -15.05 -5.60
CA GLY A 207 -10.91 -15.06 -6.83
C GLY A 207 -10.08 -14.72 -8.08
N LYS A 208 -10.72 -14.18 -9.14
CA LYS A 208 -10.02 -13.57 -10.30
C LYS A 208 -9.53 -12.14 -9.96
N GLY A 209 -8.94 -11.98 -8.77
CA GLY A 209 -8.67 -10.68 -8.16
C GLY A 209 -7.45 -9.97 -8.75
N TYR A 210 -7.61 -9.36 -9.93
CA TYR A 210 -7.08 -8.03 -10.28
C TYR A 210 -7.63 -7.59 -11.65
N ARG A 211 -8.96 -7.59 -11.83
CA ARG A 211 -9.55 -6.53 -12.67
C ARG A 211 -9.68 -5.34 -11.74
N GLY A 212 -8.56 -4.63 -11.52
CA GLY A 212 -8.62 -3.35 -10.83
C GLY A 212 -9.79 -2.56 -11.40
N ASN A 213 -10.60 -1.97 -10.53
CA ASN A 213 -11.54 -0.91 -10.86
C ASN A 213 -10.78 0.14 -11.64
N ARG A 214 -10.63 -0.07 -12.94
CA ARG A 214 -10.16 0.91 -13.89
C ARG A 214 -11.39 1.75 -14.14
N PHE A 215 -11.55 2.70 -13.22
CA PHE A 215 -12.42 3.86 -13.29
C PHE A 215 -13.88 3.55 -12.92
N LEU A 216 -14.34 4.13 -11.81
CA LEU A 216 -15.76 4.35 -11.54
C LEU A 216 -16.37 5.37 -12.52
N ASP A 217 -15.55 5.95 -13.41
CA ASP A 217 -15.99 6.73 -14.55
C ASP A 217 -16.07 5.87 -15.82
N GLU A 218 -17.22 5.89 -16.51
CA GLU A 218 -17.32 5.33 -17.85
C GLU A 218 -16.30 6.01 -18.78
N LYS A 219 -15.48 5.21 -19.48
CA LYS A 219 -14.57 5.76 -20.51
C LYS A 219 -15.41 6.58 -21.50
N PRO A 220 -14.88 7.69 -22.06
CA PRO A 220 -15.65 8.58 -22.94
C PRO A 220 -16.32 7.87 -24.12
N LYS A 221 -15.70 6.83 -24.71
CA LYS A 221 -16.30 5.99 -25.76
C LYS A 221 -17.56 5.21 -25.31
N TYR A 222 -17.71 4.97 -24.01
CA TYR A 222 -18.83 4.22 -23.43
C TYR A 222 -19.83 5.10 -22.67
N LYS A 223 -19.55 6.40 -22.52
CA LYS A 223 -20.52 7.40 -22.03
C LYS A 223 -21.62 7.56 -23.06
N ASN A 224 -22.72 6.85 -22.88
CA ASN A 224 -23.88 6.97 -23.74
C ASN A 224 -24.80 8.06 -23.16
N ARG A 225 -25.02 9.14 -23.90
CA ARG A 225 -25.90 10.25 -23.50
C ARG A 225 -27.35 9.81 -23.25
N ILE A 226 -27.73 8.65 -23.78
CA ILE A 226 -29.09 8.08 -23.74
C ILE A 226 -29.26 7.08 -22.58
N LYS A 227 -28.18 6.67 -21.89
CA LYS A 227 -28.18 5.53 -20.94
C LYS A 227 -29.16 5.66 -19.77
N ASN A 228 -29.61 6.88 -19.44
CA ASN A 228 -30.54 7.16 -18.34
C ASN A 228 -31.86 7.80 -18.81
N ILE A 229 -32.14 7.81 -20.12
CA ILE A 229 -33.42 8.30 -20.63
C ILE A 229 -34.44 7.15 -20.54
N PRO A 230 -35.56 7.33 -19.81
CA PRO A 230 -36.59 6.32 -19.75
C PRO A 230 -37.09 5.97 -21.15
N ARG A 231 -37.41 4.69 -21.37
CA ARG A 231 -37.82 4.17 -22.69
C ARG A 231 -39.08 4.85 -23.26
N TYR A 232 -39.83 5.56 -22.42
CA TYR A 232 -41.07 6.27 -22.75
C TYR A 232 -40.89 7.80 -22.84
N SER A 233 -39.65 8.30 -22.91
CA SER A 233 -39.40 9.73 -23.08
C SER A 233 -39.92 10.24 -24.44
N SER A 234 -40.39 11.49 -24.49
CA SER A 234 -40.85 12.14 -25.73
C SER A 234 -39.73 12.23 -26.77
N LYS A 235 -40.10 12.20 -28.06
CA LYS A 235 -39.16 12.27 -29.20
C LYS A 235 -38.30 13.54 -29.18
N GLU A 236 -38.87 14.66 -28.74
CA GLU A 236 -38.19 15.97 -28.63
C GLU A 236 -36.97 15.91 -27.71
N ARG A 237 -37.06 15.15 -26.62
CA ARG A 237 -35.96 14.99 -25.65
C ARG A 237 -34.75 14.24 -26.22
N PHE A 238 -34.92 13.49 -27.30
CA PHE A 238 -33.82 12.84 -28.01
C PHE A 238 -33.19 13.76 -29.07
N LEU A 239 -33.95 14.73 -29.58
CA LEU A 239 -33.48 15.72 -30.58
C LEU A 239 -32.61 16.80 -29.93
N GLU A 240 -32.87 17.16 -28.67
CA GLU A 240 -32.05 18.10 -27.88
C GLU A 240 -30.61 17.60 -27.58
N LEU A 241 -30.28 16.35 -27.90
CA LEU A 241 -29.00 15.74 -27.52
C LEU A 241 -27.85 15.98 -28.51
N ASP A 242 -28.07 16.74 -29.59
CA ASP A 242 -27.12 17.05 -30.67
C ASP A 242 -26.15 15.87 -30.95
N ILE A 243 -26.68 14.84 -31.62
CA ILE A 243 -25.94 13.67 -32.11
C ILE A 243 -25.55 13.88 -33.57
#